data_AF-A0A1D6I8G8-F1
#
_entry.id   AF-A0A1D6I8G8-F1
#
_cell.length_a   1.000
_cell.length_b   1.000
_cell.length_c   1.000
_cell.angle_alpha   90.00
_cell.angle_beta   90.00
_cell.angle_gamma   90.00
#
_symmetry.space_group_name_H-M   'P 1'
#
loop_
_entity.id
_entity.type
_entity.pdbx_description
1 polymer ?
#
loop_
_entity_poly.entity_id
_entity_poly.type
_entity_poly.pdbx_seq_one_letter_code
_entity_poly.pdbx_strand_id
1 'polypeptide(L)'
;MFFSPGEYVGLAGARLDGGEMLACGLATHFVQSNVGCVCASLITPSKYSVPQSLLSLEESLKKVDTSNAFAVCGIIDQFAQQPSLKESSSLNRLEIINKCFSKRTVEEIISALEVEASNSADEWVATTIQSLKKASPTSLKISLRSIREGRTQTVGECLQREYRMVCHVMRGDFSRDFFEGCRAILLDKDRNPKWMPPRLEQVHDEAVEQYFSRIDDPQWEDLNLPARRSHGRNIESKL
;
A
#
# COMPACT_ATOMS: atom_id res chain seq x y z
N MET A 1 -7.09 -3.51 18.25
CA MET A 1 -7.99 -3.68 17.09
C MET A 1 -7.10 -3.90 15.89
N PHE A 2 -7.07 -5.11 15.33
CA PHE A 2 -6.13 -5.48 14.26
C PHE A 2 -6.60 -4.84 12.94
N PHE A 3 -5.80 -3.93 12.39
CA PHE A 3 -6.08 -3.36 11.07
C PHE A 3 -5.69 -4.36 9.98
N SER A 4 -6.63 -5.24 9.61
CA SER A 4 -6.54 -6.13 8.43
C SER A 4 -6.57 -5.43 7.05
N PRO A 5 -6.99 -4.15 6.90
CA PRO A 5 -6.92 -3.47 5.61
C PRO A 5 -5.50 -3.37 5.04
N GLY A 6 -4.48 -3.33 5.91
CA GLY A 6 -3.08 -3.30 5.50
C GLY A 6 -2.66 -4.56 4.73
N GLU A 7 -3.00 -5.76 5.24
CA GLU A 7 -2.77 -7.01 4.51
C GLU A 7 -3.54 -7.08 3.20
N TYR A 8 -4.78 -6.60 3.16
CA TYR A 8 -5.55 -6.55 1.90
C TYR A 8 -4.87 -5.68 0.85
N VAL A 9 -4.51 -4.44 1.20
CA VAL A 9 -3.85 -3.51 0.27
C VAL A 9 -2.49 -4.06 -0.17
N GLY A 10 -1.70 -4.59 0.77
CA GLY A 10 -0.36 -5.11 0.50
C GLY A 10 -0.35 -6.40 -0.32
N LEU A 11 -1.24 -7.35 -0.06
CA LEU A 11 -1.27 -8.64 -0.77
C LEU A 11 -2.04 -8.58 -2.07
N ALA A 12 -3.22 -7.94 -2.08
CA ALA A 12 -4.08 -7.93 -3.27
C ALA A 12 -3.62 -6.87 -4.29
N GLY A 13 -2.69 -5.98 -3.93
CA GLY A 13 -2.27 -4.85 -4.76
C GLY A 13 -3.42 -3.91 -5.07
N ALA A 14 -4.33 -3.73 -4.09
CA ALA A 14 -5.56 -2.99 -4.29
C ALA A 14 -5.27 -1.52 -4.61
N ARG A 15 -5.92 -1.00 -5.64
CA ARG A 15 -5.87 0.43 -5.97
C ARG A 15 -6.84 1.17 -5.08
N LEU A 16 -6.36 2.22 -4.42
CA LEU A 16 -7.17 3.13 -3.63
C LEU A 16 -7.23 4.47 -4.35
N ASP A 17 -8.43 5.02 -4.52
CA ASP A 17 -8.59 6.39 -5.00
C ASP A 17 -8.43 7.42 -3.86
N GLY A 18 -8.44 8.72 -4.20
CA GLY A 18 -8.20 9.77 -3.21
C GLY A 18 -9.22 9.80 -2.06
N GLY A 19 -10.46 9.39 -2.31
CA GLY A 19 -11.47 9.31 -1.25
C GLY A 19 -11.22 8.11 -0.33
N GLU A 20 -10.86 6.97 -0.90
CA GLU A 20 -10.48 5.78 -0.14
C GLU A 20 -9.21 6.02 0.70
N MET A 21 -8.20 6.68 0.12
CA MET A 21 -6.96 7.04 0.84
C MET A 21 -7.23 7.92 2.07
N LEU A 22 -8.13 8.90 1.96
CA LEU A 22 -8.52 9.73 3.10
C LEU A 22 -9.27 8.88 4.14
N ALA A 23 -10.25 8.08 3.71
CA ALA A 23 -11.07 7.29 4.61
C ALA A 23 -10.29 6.21 5.38
N CYS A 24 -9.22 5.64 4.79
CA CYS A 24 -8.36 4.67 5.46
C CYS A 24 -7.13 5.30 6.16
N GLY A 25 -7.01 6.63 6.16
CA GLY A 25 -5.95 7.36 6.85
C GLY A 25 -4.58 7.36 6.16
N LEU A 26 -4.51 6.96 4.88
CA LEU A 26 -3.29 7.07 4.06
C LEU A 26 -3.06 8.50 3.53
N ALA A 27 -4.14 9.27 3.36
CA ALA A 27 -4.08 10.70 3.09
C ALA A 27 -4.59 11.48 4.32
N THR A 28 -3.98 12.64 4.59
CA THR A 28 -4.41 13.52 5.69
C THR A 28 -5.47 14.53 5.27
N HIS A 29 -5.44 14.96 4.01
CA HIS A 29 -6.38 15.92 3.43
C HIS A 29 -6.73 15.48 2.00
N PHE A 30 -7.91 15.88 1.54
CA PHE A 30 -8.34 15.71 0.16
C PHE A 30 -8.70 17.07 -0.44
N VAL A 31 -8.12 17.39 -1.59
CA VAL A 31 -8.38 18.63 -2.33
C VAL A 31 -8.67 18.26 -3.77
N GLN A 32 -9.84 18.65 -4.27
CA GLN A 32 -10.28 18.28 -5.63
C GLN A 32 -9.43 18.99 -6.70
N SER A 33 -8.77 18.21 -7.56
CA SER A 33 -8.08 18.72 -8.74
C SER A 33 -9.08 18.94 -9.89
N ASN A 34 -9.63 20.15 -10.03
CA ASN A 34 -10.61 20.45 -11.10
C ASN A 34 -10.00 20.61 -12.51
N VAL A 35 -8.92 19.89 -12.81
CA VAL A 35 -8.17 19.96 -14.09
C VAL A 35 -8.96 19.31 -15.26
N GLY A 36 -10.19 18.82 -15.03
CA GLY A 36 -10.93 17.99 -15.99
C GLY A 36 -12.39 18.31 -16.26
N CYS A 37 -12.95 19.46 -15.84
CA CYS A 37 -14.33 19.83 -16.15
C CYS A 37 -14.44 20.86 -17.29
N VAL A 38 -13.70 20.64 -18.39
CA VAL A 38 -13.87 21.40 -19.65
C VAL A 38 -14.56 20.54 -20.73
N CYS A 39 -14.77 19.25 -20.49
CA CYS A 39 -15.32 18.34 -21.49
C CYS A 39 -16.67 17.79 -20.99
N ALA A 40 -17.73 18.07 -21.76
CA ALA A 40 -19.08 17.51 -21.67
C ALA A 40 -20.09 18.17 -20.70
N SER A 41 -20.48 19.42 -20.97
CA SER A 41 -21.86 19.73 -21.41
C SER A 41 -22.19 21.22 -21.31
N LEU A 42 -22.58 21.78 -22.46
CA LEU A 42 -23.57 22.86 -22.61
C LEU A 42 -23.24 24.25 -22.05
N ILE A 43 -22.78 25.10 -22.97
CA ILE A 43 -23.27 26.46 -23.24
C ILE A 43 -24.36 26.93 -22.26
N THR A 44 -23.98 27.63 -21.19
CA THR A 44 -24.72 28.77 -20.62
C THR A 44 -23.71 29.71 -19.95
N PRO A 45 -23.59 30.99 -20.36
CA PRO A 45 -22.73 31.96 -19.70
C PRO A 45 -23.49 32.61 -18.56
N SER A 46 -23.72 31.87 -17.47
CA SER A 46 -24.20 32.44 -16.22
C SER A 46 -23.87 31.49 -15.07
N LYS A 47 -23.12 32.00 -14.08
CA LYS A 47 -22.42 31.28 -12.99
C LYS A 47 -21.09 30.62 -13.37
N TYR A 48 -20.15 31.45 -13.82
CA TYR A 48 -18.73 31.20 -13.64
C TYR A 48 -18.38 31.28 -12.14
N SER A 49 -18.51 30.16 -11.42
CA SER A 49 -17.71 29.96 -10.21
C SER A 49 -16.57 29.06 -10.63
N VAL A 50 -15.43 29.68 -10.96
CA VAL A 50 -14.18 28.96 -11.24
C VAL A 50 -13.80 28.24 -9.95
N PRO A 51 -13.75 26.89 -9.88
CA PRO A 51 -13.34 26.26 -8.64
C PRO A 51 -11.81 26.28 -8.58
N GLN A 52 -11.32 27.37 -7.99
CA GLN A 52 -9.94 27.84 -7.88
C GLN A 52 -9.11 27.12 -6.80
N SER A 53 -9.67 26.08 -6.15
CA SER A 53 -9.18 25.58 -4.85
C SER A 53 -7.73 25.12 -4.86
N LEU A 54 -7.27 24.36 -5.86
CA LEU A 54 -5.90 23.84 -5.89
C LEU A 54 -4.87 24.94 -6.18
N LEU A 55 -5.15 25.82 -7.16
CA LEU A 55 -4.28 26.95 -7.49
C LEU A 55 -4.24 27.97 -6.33
N SER A 56 -5.39 28.24 -5.70
CA SER A 56 -5.49 29.12 -4.53
C SER A 56 -4.83 28.53 -3.29
N LEU A 57 -4.86 27.20 -3.11
CA LEU A 57 -4.08 26.52 -2.08
C LEU A 57 -2.59 26.71 -2.32
N GLU A 58 -2.11 26.50 -3.56
CA GLU A 58 -0.71 26.68 -3.90
C GLU A 58 -0.24 28.12 -3.68
N GLU A 59 -1.04 29.11 -4.10
CA GLU A 59 -0.77 30.52 -3.83
C GLU A 59 -0.76 30.86 -2.33
N SER A 60 -1.66 30.26 -1.56
CA SER A 60 -1.71 30.44 -0.10
C SER A 60 -0.46 29.85 0.56
N LEU A 61 -0.05 28.63 0.16
CA LEU A 61 1.15 27.97 0.69
C LEU A 61 2.44 28.69 0.30
N LYS A 62 2.53 29.28 -0.89
CA LYS A 62 3.68 30.10 -1.33
C LYS A 62 3.89 31.35 -0.48
N LYS A 63 2.84 31.89 0.13
CA LYS A 63 2.90 33.07 1.00
C LYS A 63 3.32 32.75 2.44
N VAL A 64 3.42 31.46 2.79
CA VAL A 64 3.79 31.01 4.12
C VAL A 64 5.31 31.10 4.28
N ASP A 65 5.76 31.91 5.22
CA ASP A 65 7.18 32.09 5.56
C ASP A 65 7.62 31.28 6.80
N THR A 66 6.76 30.40 7.30
CA THR A 66 7.00 29.59 8.50
C THR A 66 7.16 28.11 8.20
N SER A 67 8.04 27.45 8.95
CA SER A 67 8.17 25.98 8.97
C SER A 67 7.28 25.31 10.01
N ASN A 68 6.32 26.04 10.60
CA ASN A 68 5.40 25.48 11.58
C ASN A 68 4.35 24.60 10.89
N ALA A 69 4.40 23.28 11.15
CA ALA A 69 3.46 22.31 10.60
C ALA A 69 1.99 22.65 10.88
N PHE A 70 1.65 23.20 12.05
CA PHE A 70 0.26 23.56 12.38
C PHE A 70 -0.26 24.71 11.52
N ALA A 71 0.59 25.69 11.22
CA ALA A 71 0.21 26.80 10.34
C ALA A 71 -0.01 26.32 8.90
N VAL A 72 0.84 25.40 8.43
CA VAL A 72 0.69 24.78 7.11
C VAL A 72 -0.58 23.93 7.04
N CYS A 73 -0.85 23.08 8.04
CA CYS A 73 -2.08 22.29 8.11
C CYS A 73 -3.33 23.19 8.10
N GLY A 74 -3.36 24.24 8.93
CA GLY A 74 -4.50 25.16 8.99
C GLY A 74 -4.77 25.91 7.69
N ILE A 75 -3.80 26.02 6.79
CA ILE A 75 -4.01 26.53 5.43
C ILE A 75 -4.60 25.45 4.54
N ILE A 76 -4.06 24.22 4.58
CA ILE A 76 -4.58 23.10 3.78
C ILE A 76 -6.04 22.81 4.17
N ASP A 77 -6.37 22.86 5.46
CA ASP A 77 -7.73 22.66 6.00
C ASP A 77 -8.77 23.60 5.38
N GLN A 78 -8.39 24.84 5.01
CA GLN A 78 -9.30 25.79 4.37
C GLN A 78 -9.74 25.36 2.97
N PHE A 79 -8.96 24.49 2.32
CA PHE A 79 -9.23 23.98 0.98
C PHE A 79 -9.63 22.50 0.98
N ALA A 80 -9.48 21.81 2.12
CA ALA A 80 -9.79 20.41 2.27
C ALA A 80 -11.29 20.15 2.17
N GLN A 81 -11.63 18.98 1.61
CA GLN A 81 -13.01 18.53 1.43
C GLN A 81 -13.13 17.08 1.91
N GLN A 82 -14.35 16.71 2.31
CA GLN A 82 -14.68 15.32 2.63
C GLN A 82 -15.30 14.66 1.39
N PRO A 83 -14.57 13.82 0.63
CA PRO A 83 -15.14 13.08 -0.49
C PRO A 83 -16.09 11.99 0.01
N SER A 84 -17.13 11.69 -0.79
CA SER A 84 -17.97 10.51 -0.56
C SER A 84 -17.27 9.26 -1.11
N LEU A 85 -17.46 8.13 -0.43
CA LEU A 85 -17.01 6.84 -0.93
C LEU A 85 -17.95 6.35 -2.03
N LYS A 86 -17.37 5.77 -3.09
CA LYS A 86 -18.12 5.11 -4.16
C LYS A 86 -18.79 3.84 -3.61
N GLU A 87 -19.94 3.47 -4.14
CA GLU A 87 -20.63 2.21 -3.78
C GLU A 87 -19.72 0.99 -4.02
N SER A 88 -18.94 1.01 -5.10
CA SER A 88 -18.00 -0.06 -5.44
C SER A 88 -16.73 -0.10 -4.59
N SER A 89 -16.52 0.87 -3.68
CA SER A 89 -15.31 0.95 -2.85
C SER A 89 -15.06 -0.32 -2.06
N SER A 90 -13.79 -0.72 -1.99
CA SER A 90 -13.37 -1.86 -1.16
C SER A 90 -13.59 -1.60 0.33
N LEU A 91 -13.65 -0.33 0.76
CA LEU A 91 -13.89 0.05 2.15
C LEU A 91 -15.33 -0.25 2.61
N ASN A 92 -16.28 -0.39 1.68
CA ASN A 92 -17.64 -0.86 2.03
C ASN A 92 -17.65 -2.35 2.44
N ARG A 93 -16.53 -3.06 2.29
CA ARG A 93 -16.39 -4.50 2.54
C ARG A 93 -15.43 -4.79 3.69
N LEU A 94 -15.24 -3.82 4.58
CA LEU A 94 -14.32 -3.93 5.72
C LEU A 94 -14.59 -5.15 6.60
N GLU A 95 -15.85 -5.57 6.75
CA GLU A 95 -16.19 -6.79 7.49
C GLU A 95 -15.60 -8.04 6.84
N ILE A 96 -15.76 -8.19 5.52
CA ILE A 96 -15.18 -9.31 4.74
C ILE A 96 -13.66 -9.23 4.77
N ILE A 97 -13.08 -8.04 4.56
CA ILE A 97 -11.63 -7.81 4.62
C ILE A 97 -11.09 -8.25 5.99
N ASN A 98 -11.67 -7.76 7.08
CA ASN A 98 -11.24 -8.11 8.44
C ASN A 98 -11.39 -9.60 8.73
N LYS A 99 -12.48 -10.23 8.28
CA LYS A 99 -12.72 -11.66 8.46
C LYS A 99 -11.71 -12.53 7.69
N CYS A 100 -11.42 -12.20 6.44
CA CYS A 100 -10.61 -13.04 5.56
C CYS A 100 -9.11 -12.77 5.70
N PHE A 101 -8.70 -11.49 5.79
CA PHE A 101 -7.27 -11.14 5.87
C PHE A 101 -6.67 -11.26 7.28
N SER A 102 -7.49 -11.55 8.29
CA SER A 102 -7.01 -11.90 9.65
C SER A 102 -6.48 -13.34 9.76
N LYS A 103 -6.65 -14.18 8.74
CA LYS A 103 -6.20 -15.59 8.75
C LYS A 103 -4.67 -15.72 8.75
N ARG A 104 -4.11 -16.78 9.33
CA ARG A 104 -2.68 -16.88 9.64
C ARG A 104 -1.80 -17.02 8.41
N THR A 105 -2.26 -17.69 7.36
CA THR A 105 -1.47 -17.91 6.14
C THR A 105 -2.19 -17.40 4.90
N VAL A 106 -1.45 -17.24 3.80
CA VAL A 106 -2.01 -16.80 2.51
C VAL A 106 -3.04 -17.82 2.00
N GLU A 107 -2.79 -19.11 2.20
CA GLU A 107 -3.71 -20.20 1.86
C GLU A 107 -5.02 -20.08 2.63
N GLU A 108 -4.95 -19.82 3.95
CA GLU A 108 -6.14 -19.63 4.76
C GLU A 108 -6.91 -18.35 4.37
N ILE A 109 -6.22 -17.28 3.97
CA ILE A 109 -6.84 -16.04 3.45
C ILE A 109 -7.63 -16.35 2.17
N ILE A 110 -7.00 -17.04 1.20
CA ILE A 110 -7.64 -17.40 -0.07
C ILE A 110 -8.83 -18.33 0.19
N SER A 111 -8.67 -19.35 1.05
CA SER A 111 -9.76 -20.26 1.39
C SER A 111 -10.94 -19.53 2.05
N ALA A 112 -10.68 -18.57 2.95
CA ALA A 112 -11.74 -17.76 3.56
C ALA A 112 -12.49 -16.90 2.53
N LEU A 113 -11.77 -16.32 1.55
CA LEU A 113 -12.39 -15.58 0.44
C LEU A 113 -13.22 -16.49 -0.47
N GLU A 114 -12.77 -17.72 -0.75
CA GLU A 114 -13.52 -18.70 -1.56
C GLU A 114 -14.83 -19.13 -0.89
N VAL A 115 -14.82 -19.27 0.44
CA VAL A 115 -16.05 -19.49 1.22
C VAL A 115 -16.97 -18.28 1.11
N GLU A 116 -16.45 -17.06 1.19
CA GLU A 116 -17.26 -15.84 1.06
C GLU A 116 -17.87 -15.69 -0.35
N ALA A 117 -17.11 -16.02 -1.39
CA ALA A 117 -17.58 -16.03 -2.78
C ALA A 117 -18.66 -17.08 -3.04
N SER A 118 -18.72 -18.14 -2.23
CA SER A 118 -19.79 -19.14 -2.32
C SER A 118 -21.09 -18.67 -1.66
N ASN A 119 -21.00 -17.74 -0.70
CA ASN A 119 -22.15 -17.21 0.04
C ASN A 119 -22.71 -15.92 -0.56
N SER A 120 -21.92 -15.20 -1.36
CA SER A 120 -22.29 -13.92 -1.96
C SER A 120 -21.77 -13.80 -3.40
N ALA A 121 -22.60 -13.27 -4.30
CA ALA A 121 -22.22 -13.03 -5.71
C ALA A 121 -21.46 -11.70 -5.89
N ASP A 122 -20.58 -11.34 -4.94
CA ASP A 122 -19.83 -10.09 -5.00
C ASP A 122 -18.59 -10.23 -5.90
N GLU A 123 -18.62 -9.54 -7.04
CA GLU A 123 -17.55 -9.51 -8.05
C GLU A 123 -16.20 -9.07 -7.46
N TRP A 124 -16.20 -8.24 -6.40
CA TRP A 124 -14.98 -7.81 -5.73
C TRP A 124 -14.24 -8.99 -5.08
N VAL A 125 -14.97 -9.94 -4.48
CA VAL A 125 -14.35 -11.11 -3.83
C VAL A 125 -13.67 -11.98 -4.89
N ALA A 126 -14.38 -12.25 -6.00
CA ALA A 126 -13.84 -13.02 -7.12
C ALA A 126 -12.58 -12.37 -7.73
N THR A 127 -12.62 -11.05 -7.93
CA THR A 127 -11.48 -10.28 -8.45
C THR A 127 -10.29 -10.31 -7.49
N THR A 128 -10.54 -10.22 -6.18
CA THR A 128 -9.50 -10.29 -5.14
C THR A 128 -8.83 -11.67 -5.13
N ILE A 129 -9.60 -12.75 -5.19
CA ILE A 129 -9.06 -14.13 -5.29
C ILE A 129 -8.19 -14.27 -6.54
N GLN A 130 -8.65 -13.77 -7.69
CA GLN A 130 -7.87 -13.83 -8.93
C GLN A 130 -6.58 -13.03 -8.84
N SER A 131 -6.58 -11.86 -8.19
CA SER A 131 -5.38 -11.05 -7.97
C SER A 131 -4.34 -11.84 -7.16
N LEU A 132 -4.76 -12.41 -6.03
CA LEU A 132 -3.90 -13.23 -5.18
C LEU A 132 -3.36 -14.45 -5.94
N LYS A 133 -4.20 -15.18 -6.68
CA LYS A 133 -3.76 -16.37 -7.44
C LYS A 133 -2.82 -16.06 -8.61
N LYS A 134 -2.81 -14.82 -9.13
CA LYS A 134 -1.90 -14.39 -10.21
C LYS A 134 -0.56 -13.89 -9.67
N ALA A 135 -0.47 -13.51 -8.41
CA ALA A 135 0.76 -13.02 -7.80
C ALA A 135 1.78 -14.16 -7.56
N SER A 136 3.05 -13.80 -7.38
CA SER A 136 4.08 -14.77 -6.99
C SER A 136 3.75 -15.37 -5.62
N PRO A 137 3.69 -16.71 -5.48
CA PRO A 137 3.48 -17.37 -4.20
C PRO A 137 4.51 -16.95 -3.14
N THR A 138 5.78 -16.83 -3.54
CA THR A 138 6.87 -16.38 -2.68
C THR A 138 6.62 -14.96 -2.20
N SER A 139 6.31 -14.04 -3.12
CA SER A 139 6.04 -12.62 -2.82
C SER A 139 4.86 -12.44 -1.86
N LEU A 140 3.80 -13.25 -2.00
CA LEU A 140 2.67 -13.20 -1.07
C LEU A 140 3.07 -13.59 0.35
N LYS A 141 3.83 -14.67 0.52
CA LYS A 141 4.24 -15.13 1.86
C LYS A 141 5.22 -14.18 2.53
N ILE A 142 6.23 -13.69 1.82
CA ILE A 142 7.16 -12.69 2.37
C ILE A 142 6.43 -11.39 2.74
N SER A 143 5.45 -10.96 1.94
CA SER A 143 4.69 -9.72 2.19
C SER A 143 3.78 -9.87 3.41
N LEU A 144 3.05 -10.99 3.53
CA LEU A 144 2.20 -11.26 4.69
C LEU A 144 3.02 -11.27 5.98
N ARG A 145 4.17 -11.96 5.97
CA ARG A 145 5.09 -11.97 7.10
C ARG A 145 5.61 -10.56 7.41
N SER A 146 6.03 -9.83 6.38
CA SER A 146 6.57 -8.48 6.54
C SER A 146 5.60 -7.52 7.22
N ILE A 147 4.35 -7.48 6.72
CA ILE A 147 3.29 -6.63 7.27
C ILE A 147 3.02 -6.98 8.73
N ARG A 148 3.04 -8.27 9.09
CA ARG A 148 2.69 -8.74 10.43
C ARG A 148 3.77 -8.48 11.46
N GLU A 149 5.03 -8.76 11.13
CA GLU A 149 6.15 -8.45 12.02
C GLU A 149 6.32 -6.94 12.21
N GLY A 150 6.08 -6.16 11.15
CA GLY A 150 6.16 -4.70 11.20
C GLY A 150 5.20 -4.04 12.20
N ARG A 151 4.11 -4.71 12.60
CA ARG A 151 3.12 -4.18 13.55
C ARG A 151 3.68 -3.89 14.94
N THR A 152 4.74 -4.61 15.32
CA THR A 152 5.36 -4.50 16.64
C THR A 152 6.76 -3.91 16.56
N GLN A 153 7.15 -3.39 15.40
CA GLN A 153 8.47 -2.84 15.11
C GLN A 153 8.38 -1.34 14.88
N THR A 154 9.44 -0.62 15.21
CA THR A 154 9.65 0.76 14.79
C THR A 154 9.90 0.84 13.29
N VAL A 155 9.74 2.03 12.70
CA VAL A 155 10.08 2.25 11.28
C VAL A 155 11.54 1.86 10.98
N GLY A 156 12.46 2.11 11.91
CA GLY A 156 13.88 1.77 11.71
C GLY A 156 14.12 0.26 11.64
N GLU A 157 13.50 -0.50 12.54
CA GLU A 157 13.57 -1.97 12.54
C GLU A 157 12.89 -2.56 11.30
N CYS A 158 11.73 -2.02 10.89
CA CYS A 158 11.07 -2.41 9.64
C CYS A 158 11.99 -2.20 8.44
N LEU A 159 12.62 -1.03 8.31
CA LEU A 159 13.53 -0.72 7.20
C LEU A 159 14.74 -1.65 7.16
N GLN A 160 15.33 -1.98 8.32
CA GLN A 160 16.43 -2.94 8.40
C GLN A 160 16.01 -4.35 7.95
N ARG A 161 14.86 -4.83 8.45
CA ARG A 161 14.32 -6.14 8.07
C ARG A 161 13.97 -6.19 6.58
N GLU A 162 13.32 -5.16 6.05
CA GLU A 162 12.97 -5.06 4.64
C GLU A 162 14.19 -4.91 3.74
N TYR A 163 15.25 -4.23 4.20
CA TYR A 163 16.51 -4.15 3.48
C TYR A 163 17.12 -5.54 3.24
N ARG A 164 17.24 -6.37 4.29
CA ARG A 164 17.72 -7.76 4.16
C ARG A 164 16.87 -8.55 3.17
N MET A 165 15.55 -8.47 3.32
CA MET A 165 14.60 -9.13 2.43
C MET A 165 14.77 -8.73 0.97
N VAL A 166 14.85 -7.42 0.68
CA VAL A 166 15.07 -6.94 -0.68
C VAL A 166 16.43 -7.38 -1.21
N CYS A 167 17.48 -7.38 -0.39
CA CYS A 167 18.79 -7.86 -0.84
C CYS A 167 18.74 -9.34 -1.27
N HIS A 168 18.09 -10.23 -0.51
CA HIS A 168 17.89 -11.62 -0.92
C HIS A 168 17.05 -11.74 -2.20
N VAL A 169 15.99 -10.93 -2.33
CA VAL A 169 15.17 -10.86 -3.57
C VAL A 169 16.02 -10.45 -4.78
N MET A 170 16.90 -9.46 -4.62
CA MET A 170 17.75 -8.94 -5.69
C MET A 170 18.90 -9.87 -6.07
N ARG A 171 19.49 -10.57 -5.09
CA ARG A 171 20.49 -11.62 -5.35
C ARG A 171 19.86 -12.83 -6.05
N GLY A 172 18.57 -13.05 -5.83
CA GLY A 172 17.84 -14.18 -6.39
C GLY A 172 18.24 -15.51 -5.75
N ASP A 173 18.68 -15.48 -4.50
CA ASP A 173 19.24 -16.64 -3.78
C ASP A 173 18.23 -17.80 -3.69
N PHE A 174 16.93 -17.48 -3.54
CA PHE A 174 15.86 -18.47 -3.33
C PHE A 174 14.85 -18.52 -4.47
N SER A 175 14.59 -17.38 -5.13
CA SER A 175 13.68 -17.28 -6.27
C SER A 175 14.08 -16.14 -7.20
N ARG A 176 13.77 -16.30 -8.49
CA ARG A 176 13.95 -15.27 -9.53
C ARG A 176 12.65 -14.56 -9.89
N ASP A 177 11.60 -14.72 -9.08
CA ASP A 177 10.27 -14.15 -9.33
C ASP A 177 10.29 -12.63 -9.53
N PHE A 178 11.19 -11.89 -8.85
CA PHE A 178 11.31 -10.45 -9.09
C PHE A 178 11.66 -10.13 -10.55
N PHE A 179 12.68 -10.79 -11.09
CA PHE A 179 13.12 -10.61 -12.48
C PHE A 179 12.06 -11.08 -13.47
N GLU A 180 11.41 -12.20 -13.19
CA GLU A 180 10.33 -12.74 -14.02
C GLU A 180 9.12 -11.81 -14.04
N GLY A 181 8.77 -11.22 -12.90
CA GLY A 181 7.69 -10.23 -12.78
C GLY A 181 8.01 -8.96 -13.58
N CYS A 182 9.24 -8.46 -13.46
CA CYS A 182 9.72 -7.33 -14.28
C CYS A 182 9.65 -7.65 -15.78
N ARG A 183 10.09 -8.85 -16.20
CA ARG A 183 10.00 -9.30 -17.59
C ARG A 183 8.55 -9.29 -18.08
N ALA A 184 7.66 -9.97 -17.36
CA ALA A 184 6.27 -10.15 -17.75
C ALA A 184 5.46 -8.84 -17.80
N ILE A 185 5.75 -7.89 -16.90
CA ILE A 185 4.97 -6.65 -16.77
C ILE A 185 5.58 -5.48 -17.55
N LEU A 186 6.91 -5.33 -17.53
CA LEU A 186 7.57 -4.11 -18.03
C LEU A 186 8.32 -4.32 -19.35
N LEU A 187 8.94 -5.49 -19.56
CA LEU A 187 9.75 -5.76 -20.75
C LEU A 187 8.91 -6.37 -21.87
N ASP A 188 8.52 -7.64 -21.72
CA ASP A 188 7.78 -8.39 -22.73
C ASP A 188 6.30 -8.03 -22.72
N LYS A 189 5.80 -7.53 -21.58
CA LYS A 189 4.41 -7.10 -21.37
C LYS A 189 3.37 -8.18 -21.68
N ASP A 190 3.75 -9.45 -21.58
CA ASP A 190 2.87 -10.59 -21.81
C ASP A 190 1.86 -10.80 -20.67
N ARG A 191 2.10 -10.19 -19.50
CA ARG A 191 1.30 -10.36 -18.27
C ARG A 191 1.11 -11.84 -17.88
N ASN A 192 2.07 -12.69 -18.24
CA ASN A 192 2.07 -14.12 -17.99
C ASN A 192 3.38 -14.57 -17.32
N PRO A 193 3.62 -14.13 -16.08
CA PRO A 193 4.82 -14.52 -15.35
C PRO A 193 4.81 -16.01 -14.99
N LYS A 194 5.96 -16.65 -15.11
CA LYS A 194 6.21 -18.05 -14.77
C LYS A 194 6.88 -18.17 -13.41
N TRP A 195 6.08 -18.05 -12.36
CA TRP A 195 6.57 -18.09 -10.98
C TRP A 195 7.24 -19.42 -10.62
N MET A 196 8.29 -19.33 -9.81
CA MET A 196 9.01 -20.48 -9.28
C MET A 196 9.27 -20.29 -7.77
N PRO A 197 8.61 -21.10 -6.91
CA PRO A 197 7.65 -22.15 -7.25
C PRO A 197 6.28 -21.60 -7.73
N PRO A 198 5.53 -22.36 -8.54
CA PRO A 198 4.24 -21.90 -9.10
C PRO A 198 3.05 -21.98 -8.14
N ARG A 199 3.19 -22.62 -6.97
CA ARG A 199 2.10 -22.83 -6.02
C ARG A 199 2.48 -22.46 -4.58
N LEU A 200 1.50 -22.01 -3.81
CA LEU A 200 1.68 -21.60 -2.41
C LEU A 200 2.16 -22.73 -1.51
N GLU A 201 1.66 -23.95 -1.72
CA GLU A 201 2.00 -25.12 -0.90
C GLU A 201 3.46 -25.56 -1.05
N GLN A 202 4.14 -25.07 -2.09
CA GLN A 202 5.55 -25.35 -2.37
C GLN A 202 6.49 -24.31 -1.76
N VAL A 203 5.97 -23.21 -1.21
CA VAL A 203 6.76 -22.20 -0.49
C VAL A 203 6.71 -22.55 0.99
N HIS A 204 7.75 -23.21 1.50
CA HIS A 204 7.83 -23.60 2.91
C HIS A 204 8.23 -22.43 3.81
N ASP A 205 7.82 -22.47 5.08
CA ASP A 205 8.07 -21.40 6.06
C ASP A 205 9.59 -21.20 6.28
N GLU A 206 10.38 -22.27 6.21
CA GLU A 206 11.84 -22.22 6.30
C GLU A 206 12.45 -21.43 5.13
N ALA A 207 11.91 -21.58 3.92
CA ALA A 207 12.37 -20.81 2.77
C ALA A 207 12.01 -19.31 2.91
N VAL A 208 10.85 -19.01 3.50
CA VAL A 208 10.45 -17.63 3.81
C VAL A 208 11.36 -17.02 4.88
N GLU A 209 11.76 -17.79 5.90
CA GLU A 209 12.71 -17.34 6.93
C GLU A 209 14.03 -16.88 6.35
N GLN A 210 14.55 -17.59 5.36
CA GLN A 210 15.84 -17.26 4.76
C GLN A 210 15.85 -15.85 4.13
N TYR A 211 14.72 -15.36 3.62
CA TYR A 211 14.63 -13.97 3.12
C TYR A 211 14.86 -12.92 4.21
N PHE A 212 14.62 -13.22 5.49
CA PHE A 212 14.80 -12.25 6.59
C PHE A 212 16.10 -12.46 7.36
N SER A 213 16.87 -13.49 6.99
CA SER A 213 18.15 -13.83 7.59
C SER A 213 19.23 -12.81 7.23
N ARG A 214 20.37 -12.88 7.94
CA ARG A 214 21.55 -12.10 7.56
C ARG A 214 22.16 -12.71 6.30
N ILE A 215 22.67 -11.85 5.44
CA ILE A 215 23.39 -12.29 4.24
C ILE A 215 24.74 -12.87 4.67
N ASP A 216 25.02 -14.09 4.23
CA ASP A 216 26.30 -14.77 4.44
C ASP A 216 27.36 -14.24 3.47
N ASP A 217 27.81 -13.02 3.74
CA ASP A 217 28.85 -12.33 2.99
C ASP A 217 29.72 -11.54 3.99
N PRO A 218 31.03 -11.83 4.11
CA PRO A 218 31.91 -11.17 5.08
C PRO A 218 32.03 -9.66 4.91
N GLN A 219 31.73 -9.13 3.72
CA GLN A 219 31.77 -7.70 3.43
C GLN A 219 30.40 -7.03 3.57
N TRP A 220 29.36 -7.80 3.88
CA TRP A 220 28.02 -7.27 3.99
C TRP A 220 27.80 -6.60 5.35
N GLU A 221 27.27 -5.39 5.30
CA GLU A 221 26.81 -4.64 6.46
C GLU A 221 25.30 -4.43 6.37
N ASP A 222 24.66 -4.46 7.54
CA ASP A 222 23.23 -4.18 7.62
C ASP A 222 22.93 -2.69 7.45
N LEU A 223 21.65 -2.38 7.21
CA LEU A 223 21.22 -1.00 7.06
C LEU A 223 21.38 -0.22 8.38
N ASN A 224 22.43 0.60 8.42
CA ASN A 224 22.67 1.53 9.53
C ASN A 224 22.01 2.87 9.25
N LEU A 225 20.86 3.10 9.88
CA LEU A 225 20.13 4.37 9.78
C LEU A 225 20.85 5.46 10.59
N PRO A 226 21.01 6.67 10.04
CA PRO A 226 21.62 7.77 10.78
C PRO A 226 20.78 8.14 12.00
N ALA A 227 21.44 8.47 13.10
CA ALA A 227 20.75 9.03 14.27
C ALA A 227 20.05 10.33 13.85
N ARG A 228 18.73 10.38 14.02
CA ARG A 228 17.93 11.57 13.70
C ARG A 228 18.36 12.70 14.65
N ARG A 229 19.16 13.66 14.16
CA ARG A 229 19.47 14.89 14.89
C ARG A 229 18.22 15.77 14.91
N SER A 230 17.48 15.76 16.02
CA SER A 230 16.41 16.72 16.23
C SER A 230 17.03 18.12 16.29
N HIS A 231 16.77 18.98 15.30
CA HIS A 231 17.07 20.39 15.45
C HIS A 231 16.15 20.94 16.57
N GLY A 232 16.68 21.03 17.79
CA GLY A 232 16.11 21.81 18.89
C GLY A 232 14.87 21.26 19.61
N ARG A 233 14.48 19.99 19.45
CA ARG A 233 13.43 19.38 20.30
C ARG A 233 13.79 17.94 20.67
N ASN A 234 14.13 17.72 21.95
CA ASN A 234 14.03 16.40 22.57
C ASN A 234 12.56 15.98 22.52
N ILE A 235 12.20 15.21 21.51
CA ILE A 235 10.97 14.44 21.51
C ILE A 235 11.41 13.06 21.95
N GLU A 236 11.08 12.67 23.20
CA GLU A 236 11.11 11.27 23.58
C GLU A 236 10.27 10.50 22.57
N SER A 237 10.90 9.53 21.89
CA SER A 237 10.22 8.67 20.95
C SER A 237 9.21 7.80 21.70
N LYS A 238 7.98 8.29 21.80
CA LYS A 238 6.80 7.45 21.92
C LYS A 238 5.97 7.66 20.66
N LEU A 239 6.15 6.73 19.74
CA LEU A 239 5.23 6.18 18.74
C LEU A 239 6.05 5.57 17.60
#